data_AF-A0A9K3DS52-F1
#
_entry.id   AF-A0A9K3DS52-F1
#
_cell.length_a   1.000
_cell.length_b   1.000
_cell.length_c   1.000
_cell.angle_alpha   90.00
_cell.angle_beta   90.00
_cell.angle_gamma   90.00
#
_symmetry.space_group_name_H-M   'P 1'
#
loop_
_entity.id
_entity.type
_entity.pdbx_description
1 polymer ?
#
loop_
_entity_poly.entity_id
_entity_poly.type
_entity_poly.pdbx_seq_one_letter_code
_entity_poly.pdbx_strand_id
1 'polypeptide(L)'
;MSIHVACEEADSPSLSPPNWWAEELTNLNITFFQKIITSMKPHNPNPLTIASAIQIYAKRSLPDIKSLISNNSLTSKHKQKEILNSIVALLPAETQIQQASFPINFLCSLLRLANFLQNNYDCKKKLEKLISPCLEHVTVDDLLILCDVESVRRMVIRFMEREKNKLVMVRVAKTVDAYLHEISKDAGLSILQFNGIASLVPKNVREVDDDLYGAIDIYLQVTFPPKHLIFKR
;
A
#
# COMPACT_ATOMS: atom_id res chain seq x y z
N MET A 1 -9.94 -5.22 34.44
CA MET A 1 -10.96 -4.98 33.39
C MET A 1 -10.95 -6.20 32.48
N SER A 2 -12.07 -6.94 32.41
CA SER A 2 -12.16 -8.17 31.59
C SER A 2 -12.22 -7.82 30.10
N ILE A 3 -11.70 -8.67 29.22
CA ILE A 3 -11.68 -8.44 27.74
C ILE A 3 -13.09 -8.16 27.19
N HIS A 4 -14.11 -8.78 27.77
CA HIS A 4 -15.51 -8.54 27.41
C HIS A 4 -15.95 -7.08 27.65
N VAL A 5 -15.59 -6.51 28.80
CA VAL A 5 -15.90 -5.11 29.16
C VAL A 5 -15.16 -4.15 28.23
N ALA A 6 -13.92 -4.47 27.85
CA ALA A 6 -13.15 -3.66 26.91
C ALA A 6 -13.73 -3.67 25.48
N CYS A 7 -14.28 -4.81 25.01
CA CYS A 7 -14.96 -4.87 23.72
C CYS A 7 -16.28 -4.07 23.74
N GLU A 8 -17.07 -4.21 24.80
CA GLU A 8 -18.36 -3.53 24.95
C GLU A 8 -18.20 -2.00 25.08
N GLU A 9 -17.19 -1.55 25.80
CA GLU A 9 -16.87 -0.11 25.96
C GLU A 9 -16.20 0.50 24.72
N ALA A 10 -15.51 -0.32 23.91
CA ALA A 10 -14.98 0.11 22.61
C ALA A 10 -16.09 0.29 21.56
N ASP A 11 -17.15 -0.50 21.63
CA ASP A 11 -18.28 -0.46 20.69
C ASP A 11 -19.43 0.45 21.17
N SER A 12 -19.51 0.77 22.47
CA SER A 12 -20.51 1.68 23.06
C SER A 12 -19.91 2.54 24.19
N PRO A 13 -19.22 3.66 23.87
CA PRO A 13 -18.58 4.50 24.89
C PRO A 13 -19.65 5.29 25.67
N SER A 14 -19.90 4.91 26.92
CA SER A 14 -20.86 5.64 27.76
C SER A 14 -20.24 6.87 28.45
N LEU A 15 -18.91 6.92 28.62
CA LEU A 15 -18.20 8.00 29.35
C LEU A 15 -16.79 8.37 28.82
N SER A 16 -16.28 7.68 27.79
CA SER A 16 -14.86 7.81 27.36
C SER A 16 -14.73 8.32 25.92
N PRO A 17 -13.69 9.13 25.58
CA PRO A 17 -13.50 9.67 24.23
C PRO A 17 -13.37 8.57 23.17
N PRO A 18 -13.89 8.73 21.94
CA PRO A 18 -13.71 7.73 20.89
C PRO A 18 -12.21 7.43 20.66
N ASN A 19 -11.86 6.14 20.57
CA ASN A 19 -10.49 5.63 20.41
C ASN A 19 -9.51 5.80 21.60
N TRP A 20 -9.95 6.24 22.78
CA TRP A 20 -9.09 6.41 23.97
C TRP A 20 -8.23 5.16 24.29
N TRP A 21 -8.84 3.98 24.25
CA TRP A 21 -8.18 2.71 24.57
C TRP A 21 -7.13 2.35 23.52
N ALA A 22 -7.34 2.71 22.25
CA ALA A 22 -6.38 2.47 21.18
C ALA A 22 -5.10 3.30 21.35
N GLU A 23 -5.19 4.50 21.93
CA GLU A 23 -4.02 5.32 22.26
C GLU A 23 -3.16 4.67 23.35
N GLU A 24 -3.79 4.13 24.40
CA GLU A 24 -3.10 3.40 25.47
C GLU A 24 -2.38 2.16 24.95
N LEU A 25 -2.98 1.45 23.98
CA LEU A 25 -2.35 0.31 23.33
C LEU A 25 -1.06 0.67 22.59
N THR A 26 -0.86 1.93 22.19
CA THR A 26 0.36 2.36 21.51
C THR A 26 1.61 2.37 22.39
N ASN A 27 1.44 2.40 23.71
CA ASN A 27 2.55 2.31 24.66
C ASN A 27 3.06 0.87 24.82
N LEU A 28 2.32 -0.11 24.31
CA LEU A 28 2.67 -1.52 24.41
C LEU A 28 3.69 -1.92 23.35
N ASN A 29 4.52 -2.91 23.71
CA ASN A 29 5.32 -3.58 22.69
C ASN A 29 4.42 -4.35 21.70
N ILE A 30 4.98 -4.66 20.55
CA ILE A 30 4.23 -5.29 19.46
C ILE A 30 3.67 -6.66 19.83
N THR A 31 4.37 -7.42 20.68
CA THR A 31 3.94 -8.78 21.05
C THR A 31 2.72 -8.76 21.96
N PHE A 32 2.63 -7.82 22.91
CA PHE A 32 1.44 -7.61 23.73
C PHE A 32 0.28 -7.07 22.90
N PHE A 33 0.54 -6.09 22.02
CA PHE A 33 -0.47 -5.57 21.12
C PHE A 33 -1.10 -6.67 20.26
N GLN A 34 -0.28 -7.54 19.66
CA GLN A 34 -0.76 -8.68 18.87
C GLN A 34 -1.64 -9.63 19.68
N LYS A 35 -1.25 -9.96 20.91
CA LYS A 35 -2.03 -10.84 21.78
C LYS A 35 -3.40 -10.24 22.08
N ILE A 36 -3.45 -8.95 22.43
CA ILE A 36 -4.70 -8.24 22.72
C ILE A 36 -5.63 -8.28 21.51
N ILE A 37 -5.16 -7.85 20.34
CA ILE A 37 -5.99 -7.84 19.12
C ILE A 37 -6.44 -9.25 18.74
N THR A 38 -5.58 -10.26 18.90
CA THR A 38 -5.93 -11.66 18.59
C THR A 38 -6.96 -12.22 19.56
N SER A 39 -6.88 -11.88 20.84
CA SER A 39 -7.86 -12.28 21.86
C SER A 39 -9.19 -11.54 21.72
N MET A 40 -9.23 -10.36 21.11
CA MET A 40 -10.48 -9.63 20.84
C MET A 40 -11.25 -10.23 19.66
N LYS A 41 -10.58 -10.77 18.63
CA LYS A 41 -11.24 -11.31 17.42
C LYS A 41 -12.37 -12.31 17.69
N PRO A 42 -12.24 -13.31 18.60
CA PRO A 42 -13.32 -14.25 18.91
C PRO A 42 -14.58 -13.61 19.49
N HIS A 43 -14.47 -12.41 20.06
CA HIS A 43 -15.60 -11.67 20.64
C HIS A 43 -16.34 -10.81 19.62
N ASN A 44 -16.00 -10.92 18.34
CA ASN A 44 -16.63 -10.22 17.22
C ASN A 44 -16.83 -8.70 17.45
N PRO A 45 -15.78 -7.97 17.87
CA PRO A 45 -15.87 -6.51 18.00
C PRO A 45 -16.11 -5.89 16.62
N ASN A 46 -16.59 -4.65 16.61
CA ASN A 46 -16.77 -3.92 15.36
C ASN A 46 -15.45 -3.89 14.54
N PRO A 47 -15.45 -4.31 13.25
CA PRO A 47 -14.25 -4.31 12.41
C PRO A 47 -13.55 -2.96 12.35
N LEU A 48 -14.31 -1.86 12.42
CA LEU A 48 -13.79 -0.49 12.42
C LEU A 48 -12.99 -0.18 13.69
N THR A 49 -13.40 -0.74 14.83
CA THR A 49 -12.75 -0.62 16.13
C THR A 49 -11.36 -1.26 16.09
N ILE A 50 -11.26 -2.51 15.59
CA ILE A 50 -9.97 -3.19 15.36
C ILE A 50 -9.12 -2.41 14.35
N ALA A 51 -9.71 -1.98 13.24
CA ALA A 51 -8.97 -1.27 12.19
C ALA A 51 -8.38 0.05 12.70
N SER A 52 -9.14 0.81 13.50
CA SER A 52 -8.69 2.06 14.11
C SER A 52 -7.54 1.82 15.08
N ALA A 53 -7.63 0.80 15.94
CA ALA A 53 -6.55 0.45 16.85
C ALA A 53 -5.26 0.07 16.12
N ILE A 54 -5.35 -0.73 15.05
CA ILE A 54 -4.19 -1.10 14.22
C ILE A 54 -3.58 0.15 13.55
N GLN A 55 -4.41 1.05 13.01
CA GLN A 55 -3.94 2.28 12.37
C GLN A 55 -3.22 3.21 13.36
N ILE A 56 -3.81 3.43 14.53
CA ILE A 56 -3.24 4.28 15.59
C ILE A 56 -1.90 3.69 16.07
N TYR A 57 -1.87 2.38 16.34
CA TYR A 57 -0.63 1.69 16.72
C TYR A 57 0.46 1.80 15.65
N ALA A 58 0.10 1.56 14.38
CA ALA A 58 1.04 1.62 13.27
C ALA A 58 1.61 3.03 13.08
N LYS A 59 0.77 4.07 13.11
CA LYS A 59 1.21 5.47 13.00
C LYS A 59 2.16 5.90 14.11
N ARG A 60 1.97 5.38 15.32
CA ARG A 60 2.86 5.69 16.46
C ARG A 60 4.17 4.89 16.40
N SER A 61 4.08 3.61 16.01
CA SER A 61 5.19 2.65 16.15
C SER A 61 6.12 2.61 14.95
N LEU A 62 5.65 2.98 13.76
CA LEU A 62 6.42 2.99 12.53
C LEU A 62 6.89 4.42 12.23
N PRO A 63 8.21 4.68 12.15
CA PRO A 63 8.72 6.00 11.82
C PRO A 63 8.53 6.32 10.33
N ASP A 64 8.48 7.61 10.02
CA ASP A 64 8.52 8.08 8.65
C ASP A 64 9.82 7.66 7.95
N ILE A 65 9.72 7.38 6.65
CA ILE A 65 10.87 6.98 5.82
C ILE A 65 12.00 8.01 5.85
N LYS A 66 11.68 9.30 6.00
CA LYS A 66 12.69 10.35 6.17
C LYS A 66 13.53 10.14 7.44
N SER A 67 12.88 9.79 8.56
CA SER A 67 13.55 9.50 9.84
C SER A 67 14.40 8.23 9.74
N LEU A 68 13.91 7.24 9.00
CA LEU A 68 14.62 5.99 8.73
C LEU A 68 15.93 6.15 7.94
N ILE A 69 15.94 7.04 6.95
CA ILE A 69 17.15 7.36 6.17
C ILE A 69 18.21 7.98 7.07
N SER A 70 17.81 8.86 7.99
CA SER A 70 18.71 9.48 8.97
C SER A 70 19.24 8.45 9.99
N ASN A 71 18.40 7.52 10.44
CA ASN A 71 18.72 6.54 11.47
C ASN A 71 18.98 5.16 10.87
N ASN A 72 20.04 5.05 10.06
CA ASN A 72 20.34 3.87 9.23
C ASN A 72 20.95 2.67 9.99
N SER A 73 20.76 2.56 11.31
CA SER A 73 21.31 1.43 12.07
C SER A 73 20.62 0.11 11.71
N LEU A 74 21.40 -0.94 11.49
CA LEU A 74 20.91 -2.28 11.16
C LEU A 74 19.94 -2.83 12.24
N THR A 75 20.25 -2.59 13.52
CA THR A 75 19.40 -3.03 14.64
C THR A 75 18.04 -2.33 14.65
N SER A 76 18.00 -1.06 14.23
CA SER A 76 16.75 -0.31 14.07
C SER A 76 15.87 -0.88 12.95
N LYS A 77 16.48 -1.22 11.80
CA LYS A 77 15.80 -1.83 10.66
C LYS A 77 15.17 -3.18 10.99
N HIS A 78 15.89 -4.05 11.71
CA HIS A 78 15.35 -5.36 12.12
C HIS A 78 14.12 -5.19 13.01
N LYS A 79 14.20 -4.33 14.03
CA LYS A 79 13.06 -4.03 14.91
C LYS A 79 11.86 -3.48 14.13
N GLN A 80 12.08 -2.61 13.15
CA GLN A 80 11.00 -2.06 12.33
C GLN A 80 10.38 -3.11 11.40
N LYS A 81 11.18 -4.03 10.85
CA LYS A 81 10.66 -5.18 10.09
C LYS A 81 9.76 -6.04 10.95
N GLU A 82 10.16 -6.32 12.19
CA GLU A 82 9.35 -7.10 13.14
C GLU A 82 8.02 -6.42 13.42
N ILE A 83 8.04 -5.12 13.76
CA ILE A 83 6.82 -4.34 14.01
C ILE A 83 5.90 -4.35 12.78
N LEU A 84 6.45 -4.09 11.59
CA LEU A 84 5.70 -4.08 10.34
C LEU A 84 5.09 -5.46 10.03
N ASN A 85 5.87 -6.54 10.16
CA ASN A 85 5.40 -7.90 9.93
C ASN A 85 4.25 -8.27 10.87
N SER A 86 4.39 -7.88 12.14
CA SER A 86 3.36 -8.12 13.13
C SER A 86 2.08 -7.34 12.87
N ILE A 87 2.17 -6.08 12.46
CA ILE A 87 1.01 -5.26 12.04
C ILE A 87 0.34 -5.90 10.82
N VAL A 88 1.14 -6.26 9.80
CA VAL A 88 0.63 -6.89 8.57
C VAL A 88 -0.02 -8.25 8.86
N ALA A 89 0.48 -9.01 9.85
CA ALA A 89 -0.16 -10.24 10.30
C ALA A 89 -1.54 -10.01 10.93
N LEU A 90 -1.74 -8.88 11.63
CA LEU A 90 -3.01 -8.53 12.26
C LEU A 90 -4.09 -8.08 11.25
N LEU A 91 -3.67 -7.52 10.11
CA LEU A 91 -4.59 -7.07 9.05
C LEU A 91 -5.53 -8.19 8.60
N PRO A 92 -6.80 -7.84 8.29
CA PRO A 92 -7.84 -8.79 7.90
C PRO A 92 -7.49 -9.52 6.59
N ALA A 93 -8.20 -10.61 6.31
CA ALA A 93 -8.09 -11.32 5.04
C ALA A 93 -8.67 -10.47 3.89
N GLU A 94 -8.29 -10.81 2.65
CA GLU A 94 -8.68 -10.09 1.42
C GLU A 94 -10.21 -9.86 1.30
N THR A 95 -11.01 -10.80 1.80
CA THR A 95 -12.48 -10.76 1.76
C THR A 95 -13.10 -9.79 2.78
N GLN A 96 -12.36 -9.38 3.81
CA GLN A 96 -12.87 -8.58 4.93
C GLN A 96 -12.41 -7.12 4.88
N ILE A 97 -11.53 -6.74 3.96
CA ILE A 97 -10.98 -5.38 3.87
C ILE A 97 -12.08 -4.35 3.61
N GLN A 98 -13.04 -4.67 2.73
CA GLN A 98 -14.16 -3.78 2.41
C GLN A 98 -15.05 -3.53 3.64
N GLN A 99 -15.08 -4.46 4.61
CA GLN A 99 -15.82 -4.31 5.86
C GLN A 99 -15.02 -3.60 6.96
N ALA A 100 -13.68 -3.67 6.91
CA ALA A 100 -12.79 -3.06 7.90
C ALA A 100 -12.39 -1.60 7.60
N SER A 101 -12.67 -1.09 6.39
CA SER A 101 -12.47 0.30 5.97
C SER A 101 -11.06 0.86 6.27
N PHE A 102 -10.01 0.11 5.91
CA PHE A 102 -8.65 0.66 5.96
C PHE A 102 -8.49 1.71 4.84
N PRO A 103 -8.00 2.93 5.16
CA PRO A 103 -7.65 3.90 4.12
C PRO A 103 -6.59 3.35 3.17
N ILE A 104 -6.76 3.58 1.87
CA ILE A 104 -5.82 3.06 0.86
C ILE A 104 -4.41 3.63 1.05
N ASN A 105 -4.31 4.93 1.35
CA ASN A 105 -3.04 5.60 1.62
C ASN A 105 -2.28 4.95 2.80
N PHE A 106 -2.99 4.45 3.82
CA PHE A 106 -2.41 3.71 4.92
C PHE A 106 -1.80 2.39 4.43
N LEU A 107 -2.53 1.59 3.65
CA LEU A 107 -2.00 0.34 3.09
C LEU A 107 -0.81 0.60 2.15
N CYS A 108 -0.90 1.61 1.29
CA CYS A 108 0.20 2.03 0.42
C CYS A 108 1.43 2.46 1.23
N SER A 109 1.24 3.19 2.34
CA SER A 109 2.35 3.60 3.21
C SER A 109 3.06 2.40 3.86
N LEU A 110 2.31 1.35 4.25
CA LEU A 110 2.88 0.11 4.77
C LEU A 110 3.69 -0.64 3.69
N LEU A 111 3.18 -0.71 2.45
CA LEU A 111 3.89 -1.37 1.35
C LEU A 111 5.15 -0.60 0.96
N ARG A 112 5.07 0.73 0.91
CA ARG A 112 6.24 1.59 0.73
C ARG A 112 7.31 1.33 1.79
N LEU A 113 6.90 1.23 3.05
CA LEU A 113 7.82 0.93 4.15
C LEU A 113 8.40 -0.49 4.03
N ALA A 114 7.60 -1.48 3.64
CA ALA A 114 8.07 -2.84 3.38
C ALA A 114 9.12 -2.89 2.26
N ASN A 115 8.95 -2.06 1.23
CA ASN A 115 9.92 -1.92 0.14
C ASN A 115 11.21 -1.25 0.63
N PHE A 116 11.10 -0.13 1.35
CA PHE A 116 12.25 0.58 1.91
C PHE A 116 13.09 -0.29 2.85
N LEU A 117 12.43 -1.06 3.73
CA LEU A 117 13.13 -1.95 4.65
C LEU A 117 13.70 -3.19 3.96
N GLN A 118 13.37 -3.47 2.69
CA GLN A 118 13.66 -4.76 2.03
C GLN A 118 13.10 -5.93 2.85
N ASN A 119 11.80 -5.86 3.15
CA ASN A 119 11.11 -6.91 3.90
C ASN A 119 10.89 -8.16 3.02
N ASN A 120 10.49 -9.26 3.65
CA ASN A 120 10.23 -10.52 2.97
C ASN A 120 9.11 -10.42 1.92
N TYR A 121 9.14 -11.36 0.97
CA TYR A 121 8.15 -11.42 -0.09
C TYR A 121 6.73 -11.63 0.45
N ASP A 122 6.55 -12.40 1.52
CA ASP A 122 5.22 -12.69 2.08
C ASP A 122 4.52 -11.44 2.64
N CYS A 123 5.25 -10.56 3.34
CA CYS A 123 4.70 -9.30 3.84
C CYS A 123 4.23 -8.42 2.66
N LYS A 124 5.08 -8.26 1.64
CA LYS A 124 4.76 -7.47 0.45
C LYS A 124 3.57 -8.06 -0.30
N LYS A 125 3.58 -9.39 -0.53
CA LYS A 125 2.51 -10.11 -1.20
C LYS A 125 1.19 -9.98 -0.47
N LYS A 126 1.18 -10.06 0.87
CA LYS A 126 -0.04 -9.84 1.66
C LYS A 126 -0.57 -8.43 1.43
N LEU A 127 0.26 -7.40 1.56
CA LEU A 127 -0.14 -6.00 1.32
C LEU A 127 -0.65 -5.77 -0.11
N GLU A 128 0.05 -6.29 -1.12
CA GLU A 128 -0.39 -6.25 -2.52
C GLU A 128 -1.76 -6.93 -2.68
N LYS A 129 -2.05 -8.05 -1.99
CA LYS A 129 -3.39 -8.67 -1.96
C LYS A 129 -4.45 -7.75 -1.38
N LEU A 130 -4.10 -6.93 -0.40
CA LEU A 130 -5.05 -6.01 0.21
C LEU A 130 -5.31 -4.78 -0.67
N ILE A 131 -4.28 -4.28 -1.37
CA ILE A 131 -4.36 -3.05 -2.17
C ILE A 131 -4.97 -3.30 -3.56
N SER A 132 -4.65 -4.44 -4.18
CA SER A 132 -5.06 -4.73 -5.58
C SER A 132 -6.55 -4.47 -5.84
N PRO A 133 -7.50 -4.97 -5.03
CA PRO A 133 -8.94 -4.79 -5.29
C PRO A 133 -9.41 -3.33 -5.17
N CYS A 134 -8.61 -2.47 -4.54
CA CYS A 134 -8.95 -1.08 -4.30
C CYS A 134 -8.33 -0.14 -5.34
N LEU A 135 -7.69 -0.67 -6.40
CA LEU A 135 -7.04 0.14 -7.45
C LEU A 135 -7.99 1.13 -8.15
N GLU A 136 -9.30 0.90 -8.14
CA GLU A 136 -10.29 1.87 -8.63
C GLU A 136 -10.24 3.22 -7.90
N HIS A 137 -9.82 3.22 -6.63
CA HIS A 137 -9.77 4.40 -5.76
C HIS A 137 -8.34 4.93 -5.56
N VAL A 138 -7.34 4.29 -6.16
CA VAL A 138 -5.93 4.66 -6.03
C VAL A 138 -5.63 5.81 -6.98
N THR A 139 -4.97 6.84 -6.46
CA THR A 139 -4.47 7.95 -7.29
C THR A 139 -3.08 7.65 -7.85
N VAL A 140 -2.65 8.41 -8.86
CA VAL A 140 -1.28 8.30 -9.39
C VAL A 140 -0.26 8.62 -8.29
N ASP A 141 -0.53 9.62 -7.45
CA ASP A 141 0.32 9.97 -6.32
C ASP A 141 0.50 8.82 -5.34
N ASP A 142 -0.57 8.08 -5.04
CA ASP A 142 -0.52 6.88 -4.19
C ASP A 142 0.37 5.78 -4.80
N LEU A 143 0.35 5.59 -6.12
CA LEU A 143 1.22 4.63 -6.82
C LEU A 143 2.67 5.09 -6.83
N LEU A 144 2.93 6.38 -7.05
CA LEU A 144 4.28 6.96 -7.02
C LEU A 144 4.90 6.85 -5.62
N ILE A 145 4.09 7.00 -4.57
CA ILE A 145 4.50 6.81 -3.18
C ILE A 145 5.07 5.40 -2.95
N LEU A 146 4.60 4.36 -3.64
CA LEU A 146 5.08 2.98 -3.43
C LEU A 146 6.53 2.75 -3.85
N CYS A 147 7.05 3.57 -4.77
CA CYS A 147 8.40 3.57 -5.36
C CYS A 147 8.87 2.26 -6.03
N ASP A 148 8.12 1.14 -5.90
CA ASP A 148 8.46 -0.14 -6.51
C ASP A 148 7.53 -0.45 -7.69
N VAL A 149 8.08 -0.29 -8.89
CA VAL A 149 7.41 -0.58 -10.16
C VAL A 149 6.92 -2.02 -10.21
N GLU A 150 7.66 -2.96 -9.61
CA GLU A 150 7.28 -4.38 -9.62
C GLU A 150 6.08 -4.67 -8.71
N SER A 151 5.96 -3.99 -7.57
CA SER A 151 4.75 -4.05 -6.74
C SER A 151 3.54 -3.51 -7.49
N VAL A 152 3.66 -2.38 -8.17
CA VAL A 152 2.56 -1.83 -9.00
C VAL A 152 2.15 -2.81 -10.08
N ARG A 153 3.12 -3.36 -10.82
CA ARG A 153 2.89 -4.39 -11.85
C ARG A 153 2.12 -5.59 -11.29
N ARG A 154 2.53 -6.13 -10.14
CA ARG A 154 1.87 -7.27 -9.47
C ARG A 154 0.46 -6.96 -8.98
N MET A 155 0.18 -5.72 -8.58
CA MET A 155 -1.19 -5.34 -8.19
C MET A 155 -2.10 -5.18 -9.39
N VAL A 156 -1.61 -4.51 -10.45
CA VAL A 156 -2.38 -4.26 -11.68
C VAL A 156 -2.75 -5.57 -12.37
N ILE A 157 -1.80 -6.50 -12.55
CA ILE A 157 -2.10 -7.79 -13.20
C ILE A 157 -3.22 -8.54 -12.46
N ARG A 158 -3.14 -8.56 -11.13
CA ARG A 158 -4.14 -9.24 -10.29
C ARG A 158 -5.50 -8.58 -10.35
N PHE A 159 -5.54 -7.26 -10.40
CA PHE A 159 -6.78 -6.53 -10.56
C PHE A 159 -7.43 -6.80 -11.90
N MET A 160 -6.66 -6.75 -12.99
CA MET A 160 -7.16 -7.01 -14.34
C MET A 160 -7.63 -8.46 -14.53
N GLU A 161 -7.01 -9.42 -13.87
CA GLU A 161 -7.46 -10.83 -13.88
C GLU A 161 -8.80 -11.03 -13.15
N ARG A 162 -8.99 -10.33 -12.03
CA ARG A 162 -10.16 -10.48 -11.15
C ARG A 162 -11.36 -9.66 -11.62
N GLU A 163 -11.15 -8.40 -11.99
CA GLU A 163 -12.22 -7.46 -12.31
C GLU A 163 -12.90 -7.85 -13.64
N LYS A 164 -14.22 -7.74 -13.68
CA LYS A 164 -15.05 -8.03 -14.87
C LYS A 164 -15.88 -6.82 -15.30
N ASN A 165 -16.01 -5.81 -14.45
CA ASN A 165 -16.68 -4.57 -14.80
C ASN A 165 -15.78 -3.72 -15.69
N LYS A 166 -16.13 -3.63 -16.98
CA LYS A 166 -15.37 -2.86 -17.97
C LYS A 166 -15.17 -1.40 -17.55
N LEU A 167 -16.19 -0.74 -16.97
CA LEU A 167 -16.08 0.67 -16.58
C LEU A 167 -15.05 0.89 -15.47
N VAL A 168 -14.98 -0.04 -14.52
CA VAL A 168 -13.98 -0.03 -13.45
C VAL A 168 -12.59 -0.28 -14.03
N MET A 169 -12.44 -1.27 -14.92
CA MET A 169 -11.18 -1.54 -15.61
C MET A 169 -10.68 -0.34 -16.40
N VAL A 170 -11.58 0.39 -17.09
CA VAL A 170 -11.24 1.63 -17.82
C VAL A 170 -10.71 2.70 -16.88
N ARG A 171 -11.31 2.87 -15.69
CA ARG A 171 -10.82 3.85 -14.71
C ARG A 171 -9.42 3.50 -14.23
N VAL A 172 -9.17 2.23 -13.90
CA VAL A 172 -7.84 1.77 -13.47
C VAL A 172 -6.83 1.87 -14.60
N ALA A 173 -7.21 1.58 -15.85
CA ALA A 173 -6.36 1.76 -17.02
C ALA A 173 -5.86 3.21 -17.14
N LYS A 174 -6.74 4.21 -16.97
CA LYS A 174 -6.34 5.63 -16.97
C LYS A 174 -5.34 5.95 -15.86
N THR A 175 -5.55 5.44 -14.65
CA THR A 175 -4.59 5.61 -13.55
C THR A 175 -3.24 4.96 -13.87
N VAL A 176 -3.25 3.78 -14.51
CA VAL A 176 -2.03 3.06 -14.92
C VAL A 176 -1.29 3.81 -16.03
N ASP A 177 -1.99 4.35 -17.03
CA ASP A 177 -1.39 5.08 -18.13
C ASP A 177 -0.81 6.43 -17.63
N ALA A 178 -1.50 7.12 -16.71
CA ALA A 178 -0.96 8.30 -16.03
C ALA A 178 0.25 7.97 -15.14
N TYR A 179 0.25 6.82 -14.46
CA TYR A 179 1.41 6.33 -13.72
C TYR A 179 2.60 6.04 -14.64
N LEU A 180 2.36 5.36 -15.78
CA LEU A 180 3.36 5.11 -16.82
C LEU A 180 3.98 6.42 -17.30
N HIS A 181 3.15 7.43 -17.56
CA HIS A 181 3.60 8.76 -17.96
C HIS A 181 4.56 9.39 -16.93
N GLU A 182 4.26 9.30 -15.63
CA GLU A 182 5.11 9.84 -14.59
C GLU A 182 6.43 9.08 -14.45
N ILE A 183 6.42 7.74 -14.47
CA ILE A 183 7.65 6.95 -14.36
C ILE A 183 8.51 7.00 -15.63
N SER A 184 7.93 7.28 -16.80
CA SER A 184 8.68 7.47 -18.06
C SER A 184 9.70 8.60 -18.00
N LYS A 185 9.52 9.56 -17.08
CA LYS A 185 10.42 10.69 -16.87
C LYS A 185 11.72 10.27 -16.16
N ASP A 186 11.77 9.06 -15.60
CA ASP A 186 12.94 8.52 -14.90
C ASP A 186 13.87 7.78 -15.88
N ALA A 187 15.11 8.28 -16.01
CA ALA A 187 16.15 7.66 -16.82
C ALA A 187 16.63 6.29 -16.29
N GLY A 188 16.31 5.96 -15.03
CA GLY A 188 16.59 4.66 -14.42
C GLY A 188 15.59 3.56 -14.79
N LEU A 189 14.47 3.89 -15.43
CA LEU A 189 13.42 2.94 -15.76
C LEU A 189 13.84 2.02 -16.92
N SER A 190 13.92 0.72 -16.67
CA SER A 190 14.25 -0.24 -17.73
C SER A 190 13.07 -0.52 -18.67
N ILE A 191 13.39 -0.89 -19.91
CA ILE A 191 12.39 -1.23 -20.93
C ILE A 191 11.49 -2.38 -20.46
N LEU A 192 12.07 -3.36 -19.74
CA LEU A 192 11.34 -4.50 -19.20
C LEU A 192 10.30 -4.07 -18.15
N GLN A 193 10.65 -3.12 -17.29
CA GLN A 193 9.75 -2.58 -16.27
C GLN A 193 8.61 -1.77 -16.91
N PHE A 194 8.95 -0.88 -17.85
CA PHE A 194 7.95 -0.08 -18.56
C PHE A 194 6.98 -0.96 -19.34
N ASN A 195 7.50 -1.83 -20.21
CA ASN A 195 6.69 -2.73 -21.03
C ASN A 195 5.87 -3.70 -20.16
N GLY A 196 6.46 -4.17 -19.05
CA GLY A 196 5.82 -5.09 -18.11
C GLY A 196 4.55 -4.55 -17.46
N ILE A 197 4.37 -3.22 -17.39
CA ILE A 197 3.12 -2.57 -16.94
C ILE A 197 2.26 -2.20 -18.14
N ALA A 198 2.84 -1.61 -19.18
CA ALA A 198 2.13 -1.16 -20.37
C ALA A 198 1.30 -2.27 -21.05
N SER A 199 1.77 -3.52 -20.97
CA SER A 199 1.10 -4.68 -21.55
C SER A 199 0.02 -5.32 -20.67
N LEU A 200 -0.19 -4.86 -19.43
CA LEU A 200 -1.13 -5.50 -18.50
C LEU A 200 -2.59 -5.15 -18.77
N VAL A 201 -2.85 -3.96 -19.30
CA VAL A 201 -4.21 -3.50 -19.60
C VAL A 201 -4.67 -4.14 -20.91
N PRO A 202 -5.78 -4.89 -20.93
CA PRO A 202 -6.32 -5.47 -22.16
C PRO A 202 -6.68 -4.41 -23.21
N LYS A 203 -6.44 -4.70 -24.49
CA LYS A 203 -6.71 -3.76 -25.60
C LYS A 203 -8.17 -3.32 -25.70
N ASN A 204 -9.12 -4.19 -25.32
CA ASN A 204 -10.55 -3.87 -25.33
C ASN A 204 -10.97 -2.91 -24.19
N VAL A 205 -10.08 -2.66 -23.21
CA VAL A 205 -10.29 -1.69 -22.13
C VAL A 205 -9.76 -0.31 -22.53
N ARG A 206 -8.68 -0.23 -23.33
CA ARG A 206 -8.20 1.03 -23.90
C ARG A 206 -9.02 1.39 -25.13
N GLU A 207 -10.00 2.26 -24.96
CA GLU A 207 -10.79 2.78 -26.10
C GLU A 207 -10.02 3.87 -26.86
N VAL A 208 -9.09 4.56 -26.17
CA VAL A 208 -8.16 5.56 -26.71
C VAL A 208 -6.80 5.33 -26.07
N ASP A 209 -5.74 5.27 -26.88
CA ASP A 209 -4.37 4.97 -26.44
C ASP A 209 -3.48 6.22 -26.28
N ASP A 210 -4.03 7.44 -26.43
CA ASP A 210 -3.26 8.69 -26.45
C ASP A 210 -2.36 8.88 -25.22
N ASP A 211 -2.89 8.57 -24.02
CA ASP A 211 -2.14 8.66 -22.77
C ASP A 211 -0.95 7.69 -22.74
N LEU A 212 -1.15 6.45 -23.23
CA LEU A 212 -0.09 5.45 -23.33
C LEU A 212 0.96 5.84 -24.36
N TYR A 213 0.55 6.31 -25.54
CA TYR A 213 1.49 6.78 -26.57
C TYR A 213 2.30 7.98 -26.07
N GLY A 214 1.67 8.90 -25.33
CA GLY A 214 2.38 9.99 -24.66
C GLY A 214 3.42 9.49 -23.65
N ALA A 215 3.07 8.48 -22.84
CA ALA A 215 4.03 7.86 -21.93
C ALA A 215 5.21 7.17 -22.66
N ILE A 216 4.93 6.51 -23.79
CA ILE A 216 5.94 5.86 -24.64
C ILE A 216 6.89 6.90 -25.26
N ASP A 217 6.35 7.99 -25.81
CA ASP A 217 7.16 9.04 -26.42
C ASP A 217 8.14 9.66 -25.42
N ILE A 218 7.65 10.03 -24.23
CA ILE A 218 8.50 10.53 -23.14
C ILE A 218 9.56 9.50 -22.76
N TYR A 219 9.17 8.23 -22.60
CA TYR A 219 10.10 7.16 -22.24
C TYR A 219 11.23 7.02 -23.26
N LEU A 220 10.90 7.03 -24.56
CA LEU A 220 11.87 6.93 -25.64
C LEU A 220 12.80 8.15 -25.69
N GLN A 221 12.26 9.35 -25.48
CA GLN A 221 13.06 10.59 -25.44
C GLN A 221 14.06 10.60 -24.28
N VAL A 222 13.65 10.12 -23.10
CA VAL A 222 14.51 10.05 -21.91
C VAL A 222 15.55 8.93 -22.03
N THR A 223 15.15 7.77 -22.54
CA THR A 223 16.02 6.58 -22.64
C THR A 223 17.01 6.67 -23.80
N PHE A 224 16.58 7.25 -24.92
CA PHE A 224 17.36 7.36 -26.16
C PHE A 224 17.43 8.83 -26.62
N PRO A 225 18.08 9.71 -25.84
CA PRO A 225 18.17 11.12 -26.20
C PRO A 225 18.87 11.27 -27.56
N PRO A 226 18.37 12.13 -28.44
CA PRO A 226 18.95 12.30 -29.76
C PRO A 226 20.40 12.80 -29.64
N LYS A 227 21.27 12.26 -30.50
CA LYS A 227 22.74 12.41 -30.43
C LYS A 227 23.26 13.85 -30.32
N HIS A 228 22.48 14.85 -30.74
CA HIS A 228 22.84 16.27 -30.67
C HIS A 228 22.72 16.88 -29.26
N LEU A 229 22.04 16.23 -28.31
CA LEU A 229 21.90 16.69 -26.92
C LEU A 229 22.98 16.13 -25.97
N ILE A 230 23.71 15.10 -26.40
CA ILE A 230 24.72 14.41 -25.57
C ILE A 230 26.01 15.25 -25.44
N PHE A 231 26.31 16.13 -26.41
CA PHE A 231 27.53 16.93 -26.46
C PHE A 231 27.45 18.31 -25.75
N LYS A 232 26.40 18.55 -24.95
CA LYS A 232 26.21 19.83 -24.22
C LYS A 232 26.25 19.70 -22.68
N ARG A 233 26.71 18.57 -22.14
CA ARG A 233 26.98 18.42 -20.69
C ARG A 233 28.47 18.39 -20.41
#